data_AF-A0A935CM11-F1
#
_entry.id   AF-A0A935CM11-F1
#
_cell.length_a   1.000
_cell.length_b   1.000
_cell.length_c   1.000
_cell.angle_alpha   90.00
_cell.angle_beta   90.00
_cell.angle_gamma   90.00
#
_symmetry.space_group_name_H-M   'P 1'
#
loop_
_entity.id
_entity.type
_entity.pdbx_description
1 polymer ?
#
loop_
_entity_poly.entity_id
_entity_poly.type
_entity_poly.pdbx_seq_one_letter_code
_entity_poly.pdbx_strand_id
1 'polypeptide(L)'
;MTTIGYDLLGRKTSMSDPDMGAWSYAYDGAGNLKRQADARGQQICFYYDSHNRLVGKHYRNDQSCPRNKASDLWNERLAGRISH
;
A
#
# COMPACT_ATOMS: atom_id res chain seq x y z
N MET A 1 -22.83 -12.05 2.94
CA MET A 1 -22.46 -11.39 4.21
C MET A 1 -21.07 -10.82 4.07
N THR A 2 -20.82 -9.63 4.60
CA THR A 2 -19.48 -9.03 4.59
C THR A 2 -18.77 -9.35 5.90
N THR A 3 -17.54 -9.83 5.82
CA THR A 3 -16.71 -10.18 7.00
C THR A 3 -15.56 -9.20 7.12
N ILE A 4 -15.23 -8.76 8.34
CA ILE A 4 -14.15 -7.82 8.60
C ILE A 4 -13.22 -8.39 9.67
N GLY A 5 -11.92 -8.42 9.39
CA GLY A 5 -10.88 -8.78 10.33
C GLY A 5 -10.20 -7.54 10.91
N TYR A 6 -9.81 -7.62 12.17
CA TYR A 6 -9.17 -6.54 12.91
C TYR A 6 -7.88 -7.03 13.58
N ASP A 7 -6.94 -6.12 13.81
CA ASP A 7 -5.81 -6.35 14.72
C ASP A 7 -6.16 -6.02 16.17
N LEU A 8 -5.21 -6.24 17.08
CA LEU A 8 -5.34 -5.97 18.51
C LEU A 8 -5.57 -4.48 18.84
N LEU A 9 -5.27 -3.58 17.90
CA LEU A 9 -5.49 -2.13 18.04
C LEU A 9 -6.84 -1.71 17.45
N GLY A 10 -7.69 -2.66 17.02
CA GLY A 10 -9.00 -2.39 16.43
C GLY A 10 -8.93 -1.84 15.00
N ARG A 11 -7.80 -1.99 14.31
CA ARG A 11 -7.64 -1.53 12.92
C ARG A 11 -8.01 -2.66 11.96
N LYS A 12 -8.72 -2.33 10.87
CA LYS A 12 -9.14 -3.32 9.86
C LYS A 12 -7.93 -3.88 9.13
N THR A 13 -7.72 -5.19 9.16
CA THR A 13 -6.62 -5.86 8.44
C THR A 13 -7.11 -6.62 7.21
N SER A 14 -8.38 -7.04 7.22
CA SER A 14 -9.03 -7.70 6.10
C SER A 14 -10.50 -7.33 6.01
N MET A 15 -11.05 -7.39 4.81
CA MET A 15 -12.48 -7.32 4.56
C MET A 15 -12.81 -8.28 3.43
N SER A 16 -13.83 -9.11 3.58
CA SER A 16 -14.31 -10.00 2.53
C SER A 16 -15.75 -9.66 2.25
N ASP A 17 -15.99 -9.17 1.05
CA ASP A 17 -17.31 -8.82 0.56
C ASP A 17 -17.69 -9.76 -0.59
N PRO A 18 -18.91 -10.32 -0.62
CA PRO A 18 -19.32 -11.24 -1.69
C PRO A 18 -19.32 -10.61 -3.08
N ASP A 19 -19.57 -9.30 -3.17
CA ASP A 19 -19.71 -8.60 -4.45
C ASP A 19 -18.37 -8.01 -4.91
N MET A 20 -17.54 -7.54 -3.96
CA MET A 20 -16.25 -6.89 -4.26
C MET A 20 -15.02 -7.78 -4.04
N GLY A 21 -15.18 -8.95 -3.42
CA GLY A 21 -14.10 -9.87 -3.05
C GLY A 21 -13.34 -9.47 -1.77
N ALA A 22 -12.15 -10.06 -1.60
CA ALA A 22 -11.28 -9.83 -0.45
C ALA A 22 -10.39 -8.58 -0.61
N TRP A 23 -10.33 -7.78 0.45
CA TRP A 23 -9.45 -6.64 0.61
C TRP A 23 -8.48 -6.89 1.77
N SER A 24 -7.27 -6.38 1.64
CA SER A 24 -6.24 -6.42 2.69
C SER A 24 -5.68 -5.03 2.98
N TYR A 25 -5.31 -4.82 4.24
CA TYR A 25 -4.81 -3.55 4.74
C TYR A 25 -3.54 -3.81 5.56
N ALA A 26 -2.53 -2.98 5.38
CA ALA A 26 -1.31 -3.03 6.19
C ALA A 26 -0.98 -1.64 6.73
N TYR A 27 -0.49 -1.60 7.96
CA TYR A 27 -0.18 -0.37 8.68
C TYR A 27 1.32 -0.28 8.98
N ASP A 28 1.82 0.94 9.13
CA ASP A 28 3.14 1.18 9.72
C ASP A 28 3.09 1.10 11.26
N GLY A 29 4.26 1.25 11.90
CA GLY A 29 4.38 1.22 13.36
C GLY A 29 3.76 2.43 14.06
N ALA A 30 3.49 3.52 13.33
CA ALA A 30 2.85 4.73 13.86
C ALA A 30 1.32 4.67 13.77
N GLY A 31 0.75 3.69 13.08
CA GLY A 31 -0.69 3.55 12.92
C GLY A 31 -1.23 3.91 11.54
N ASN A 32 -0.39 4.40 10.64
CA ASN A 32 -0.85 4.89 9.35
C ASN A 32 -1.07 3.74 8.37
N LEU A 33 -2.13 3.83 7.56
CA LEU A 33 -2.40 2.84 6.51
C LEU A 33 -1.30 2.95 5.46
N LYS A 34 -0.46 1.93 5.32
CA LYS A 34 0.65 1.89 4.37
C LYS A 34 0.27 1.26 3.03
N ARG A 35 -0.61 0.25 3.05
CA ARG A 35 -1.03 -0.49 1.86
C ARG A 35 -2.49 -0.89 1.95
N GLN A 36 -3.19 -0.77 0.83
CA GLN A 36 -4.50 -1.36 0.58
C GLN A 36 -4.41 -2.19 -0.70
N ALA A 37 -5.00 -3.38 -0.71
CA ALA A 37 -5.13 -4.19 -1.92
C ALA A 37 -6.50 -4.83 -2.01
N ASP A 38 -7.04 -4.94 -3.22
CA ASP A 38 -8.31 -5.60 -3.52
C ASP A 38 -8.11 -7.02 -4.11
N ALA A 39 -9.24 -7.70 -4.36
CA ALA A 39 -9.27 -9.06 -4.89
C ALA A 39 -8.78 -9.17 -6.34
N ARG A 40 -8.74 -8.04 -7.05
CA ARG A 40 -8.32 -7.94 -8.46
C ARG A 40 -6.83 -7.66 -8.58
N GLY A 41 -6.12 -7.59 -7.45
CA GLY A 41 -4.69 -7.28 -7.40
C GLY A 41 -4.40 -5.79 -7.55
N GLN A 42 -5.42 -4.91 -7.55
CA GLN A 42 -5.18 -3.47 -7.53
C GLN A 42 -4.70 -3.07 -6.14
N GLN A 43 -3.61 -2.31 -6.09
CA GLN A 43 -2.98 -1.89 -4.84
C GLN A 43 -2.78 -0.39 -4.78
N ILE A 44 -2.88 0.15 -3.57
CA ILE A 44 -2.59 1.54 -3.26
C ILE A 44 -1.59 1.56 -2.11
N CYS A 45 -0.45 2.20 -2.35
CA CYS A 45 0.54 2.51 -1.32
C CYS A 45 0.38 3.95 -0.87
N PHE A 46 0.47 4.19 0.43
CA PHE A 46 0.33 5.51 1.04
C PHE A 46 1.66 5.88 1.71
N TYR A 47 2.06 7.14 1.55
CA TYR A 47 3.33 7.65 2.06
C TYR A 47 3.07 8.82 2.98
N TYR A 48 3.76 8.82 4.12
CA TYR A 48 3.62 9.81 5.17
C TYR A 48 4.98 10.47 5.45
N ASP A 49 4.96 11.73 5.88
CA ASP A 49 6.13 12.37 6.44
C ASP A 49 6.32 12.03 7.93
N SER A 50 7.38 12.55 8.55
CA SER A 50 7.69 12.31 9.97
C SER A 50 6.65 12.85 10.95
N HIS A 51 5.72 13.69 10.49
CA HIS A 51 4.63 14.25 11.28
C HIS A 51 3.30 13.52 11.00
N ASN A 52 3.34 12.31 10.43
CA ASN A 52 2.18 11.49 10.06
C ASN A 52 1.23 12.17 9.06
N ARG A 53 1.71 13.12 8.25
CA ARG A 53 0.89 13.75 7.22
C ARG A 53 1.04 12.98 5.92
N LEU A 54 -0.08 12.70 5.26
CA LEU A 54 -0.08 12.01 3.96
C LEU A 54 0.58 12.90 2.89
N VAL A 55 1.68 12.44 2.29
CA VAL A 55 2.45 13.14 1.26
C VAL A 55 2.38 12.47 -0.12
N GLY A 56 1.68 11.33 -0.23
CA GLY A 56 1.44 10.74 -1.52
C GLY A 56 0.66 9.43 -1.50
N LYS A 57 0.11 9.10 -2.65
CA LYS A 57 -0.46 7.78 -2.97
C LYS A 57 0.16 7.27 -4.24
N HIS A 58 0.34 5.96 -4.33
CA HIS A 58 0.82 5.30 -5.54
C HIS A 58 -0.06 4.11 -5.85
N TYR A 59 -0.69 4.13 -7.02
CA TYR A 59 -1.55 3.06 -7.51
C TYR A 59 -0.68 2.09 -8.30
N ARG A 60 -0.55 0.86 -7.79
CA ARG A 60 0.25 -0.21 -8.38
C ARG A 60 -0.63 -1.43 -8.62
N ASN A 61 -0.34 -2.18 -9.67
CA ASN A 61 -0.89 -3.52 -9.89
C ASN A 61 0.13 -4.63 -9.57
N ASP A 62 1.37 -4.25 -9.21
CA ASP A 62 2.39 -5.14 -8.68
C ASP A 62 2.45 -5.05 -7.14
N GLN A 63 2.75 -6.17 -6.46
CA GLN A 63 2.55 -6.34 -5.02
C GLN A 63 3.52 -5.56 -4.11
N SER A 64 4.29 -4.62 -4.64
CA SER A 64 5.40 -3.99 -3.92
C SER A 64 5.07 -2.55 -3.52
N CYS A 65 4.91 -2.31 -2.21
CA CYS A 65 4.96 -0.96 -1.65
C CYS A 65 6.39 -0.66 -1.20
N PRO A 66 7.13 0.15 -1.95
CA PRO A 66 8.48 0.51 -1.57
C PRO A 66 8.47 1.26 -0.23
N ARG A 67 9.45 0.92 0.61
CA ARG A 67 9.48 1.35 2.02
C ARG A 67 9.65 2.86 2.15
N ASN A 68 10.26 3.51 1.15
CA ASN A 68 10.66 4.92 1.20
C ASN A 68 10.46 5.55 -0.19
N LYS A 69 9.77 6.70 -0.31
CA LYS A 69 9.86 7.52 -1.55
C LYS A 69 11.31 7.87 -1.92
N ALA A 70 12.23 7.87 -0.95
CA ALA A 70 13.65 8.13 -1.17
C ALA A 70 14.40 6.99 -1.89
N SER A 71 13.96 5.74 -1.78
CA SER A 71 14.64 4.61 -2.44
C SER A 71 14.14 4.35 -3.86
N ASP A 72 12.94 4.80 -4.21
CA ASP A 72 12.41 4.65 -5.58
C ASP A 72 12.96 5.68 -6.55
N LEU A 73 13.38 6.85 -6.03
CA LEU A 73 13.99 7.90 -6.86
C LEU A 73 15.44 7.59 -7.27
N TRP A 74 16.01 6.46 -6.84
CA TRP A 74 17.30 5.96 -7.33
C TRP A 74 17.18 4.96 -8.49
N ASN A 75 16.00 4.40 -8.77
CA ASN A 75 15.86 3.34 -9.79
C ASN A 75 15.12 3.73 -11.08
N GLU A 76 14.47 4.89 -11.15
CA GLU A 76 13.82 5.34 -12.40
C GLU A 76 14.68 6.33 -13.23
N ARG A 77 15.87 6.70 -12.75
CA ARG A 77 16.85 7.51 -13.53
C ARG A 77 17.92 6.69 -14.25
N LEU A 78 18.01 5.38 -14.03
CA LEU A 78 18.95 4.49 -14.72
C LEU A 78 18.29 3.48 -15.67
N ALA A 79 16.97 3.29 -15.62
CA ALA A 79 16.24 2.45 -16.58
C ALA A 79 16.07 3.11 -17.97
N GLY A 80 16.61 4.31 -18.20
CA GLY A 80 16.50 5.07 -19.45
C GLY A 80 17.83 5.38 -20.15
N ARG A 81 18.96 4.84 -19.68
CA ARG A 81 20.26 4.88 -20.37
C ARG A 81 21.07 3.67 -19.98
N ILE A 82 20.99 2.63 -20.79
CA ILE A 82 22.10 1.84 -21.36
C ILE A 82 21.39 0.68 -22.08
N SER A 83 20.95 0.94 -23.31
CA SER A 83 20.91 -0.08 -24.34
C SER A 83 22.12 0.19 -25.21
N HIS A 84 23.10 -0.71 -25.15
CA HIS A 84 24.03 -0.91 -26.25
C HIS A 84 23.30 -1.62 -27.39
#